data_AF-A0A7Y1TY20-F1
#
_entry.id   AF-A0A7Y1TY20-F1
#
_cell.length_a   1.000
_cell.length_b   1.000
_cell.length_c   1.000
_cell.angle_alpha   90.00
_cell.angle_beta   90.00
_cell.angle_gamma   90.00
#
_symmetry.space_group_name_H-M   'P 1'
#
loop_
_entity.id
_entity.type
_entity.pdbx_description
1 polymer ?
#
loop_
_entity_poly.entity_id
_entity_poly.type
_entity_poly.pdbx_seq_one_letter_code
_entity_poly.pdbx_strand_id
1 'polypeptide(L)' 'MPDKNKHIPVTRSATPIVGLGASAGGLESLERVFSELPEEPGLAFVIVQHLSP' A
#
# COMPACT_ATOMS: atom_id res chain seq x y z
N MET A 1 15.12 -41.21 -3.20
CA MET A 1 14.80 -40.20 -2.16
C MET A 1 14.64 -38.86 -2.88
N PRO A 2 13.50 -38.15 -2.77
CA PRO A 2 13.34 -36.86 -3.44
C PRO A 2 14.19 -35.78 -2.75
N ASP A 3 14.83 -34.93 -3.55
CA ASP A 3 15.74 -33.86 -3.12
C ASP A 3 15.04 -32.81 -2.25
N LYS A 4 15.60 -32.56 -1.06
CA LYS A 4 15.10 -31.59 -0.06
C LYS A 4 15.47 -30.13 -0.37
N ASN A 5 16.22 -29.89 -1.45
CA ASN A 5 16.73 -28.57 -1.85
C ASN A 5 16.02 -27.98 -3.07
N LYS A 6 14.74 -28.30 -3.27
CA LYS A 6 13.94 -27.56 -4.24
C LYS A 6 13.60 -26.21 -3.63
N HIS A 7 14.41 -25.20 -3.95
CA HIS A 7 14.10 -23.81 -3.67
C HIS A 7 12.85 -23.47 -4.48
N ILE A 8 11.67 -23.64 -3.87
CA ILE A 8 10.42 -23.13 -4.41
C ILE A 8 10.62 -21.63 -4.61
N PRO A 9 10.56 -21.10 -5.84
CA PRO A 9 10.66 -19.67 -6.03
C PRO A 9 9.45 -19.06 -5.34
N VAL A 10 9.67 -18.40 -4.21
CA VAL A 10 8.65 -17.57 -3.58
C VAL A 10 8.52 -16.36 -4.51
N THR A 11 7.70 -16.48 -5.55
CA THR A 11 7.26 -15.34 -6.35
C THR A 11 6.42 -14.47 -5.43
N ARG A 12 7.06 -13.53 -4.73
CA ARG A 12 6.37 -12.42 -4.07
C ARG A 12 5.82 -11.48 -5.14
N SER A 13 4.75 -11.91 -5.80
CA SER A 13 3.86 -11.04 -6.57
C SER A 13 2.78 -10.47 -5.64
N ALA A 14 3.18 -9.98 -4.46
CA ALA A 14 2.26 -9.34 -3.54
C ALA A 14 2.36 -7.83 -3.77
N THR A 15 1.24 -7.21 -4.14
CA THR A 15 1.14 -5.74 -4.20
C THR A 15 1.47 -5.18 -2.80
N PRO A 16 2.51 -4.33 -2.67
CA PRO A 16 2.85 -3.71 -1.39
C PRO A 16 1.67 -2.87 -0.86
N ILE A 17 1.43 -2.99 0.46
CA ILE A 17 0.36 -2.27 1.15
C ILE A 17 0.96 -1.10 1.94
N VAL A 18 0.39 0.09 1.76
CA VAL A 18 0.77 1.34 2.45
C VAL A 18 -0.38 1.79 3.33
N GLY A 19 -0.14 1.90 4.65
CA GLY A 19 -1.10 2.46 5.60
C GLY A 19 -0.89 3.96 5.80
N LEU A 20 -1.95 4.75 5.67
CA LEU A 20 -1.96 6.20 5.87
C LEU A 20 -2.97 6.57 6.97
N GLY A 21 -2.52 7.36 7.95
CA GLY A 21 -3.35 7.87 9.04
C GLY A 21 -3.44 9.39 8.99
N ALA A 22 -4.65 9.93 9.16
CA ALA A 22 -4.91 11.35 9.03
C ALA A 22 -6.02 11.84 9.99
N SER A 23 -5.99 13.12 10.38
CA SER A 23 -6.97 13.75 11.27
C SER A 23 -7.24 15.20 10.83
N ALA A 24 -7.13 16.21 11.70
CA ALA A 24 -7.33 17.62 11.33
C ALA A 24 -6.36 18.07 10.21
N GLY A 25 -6.90 18.64 9.13
CA GLY A 25 -6.11 19.05 7.95
C GLY A 25 -5.55 17.90 7.11
N GLY A 26 -5.92 16.65 7.43
CA GLY A 26 -5.40 15.46 6.78
C GLY A 26 -5.88 15.24 5.35
N LEU A 27 -7.09 15.70 5.02
CA LEU A 27 -7.69 15.50 3.70
C LEU A 27 -6.88 16.18 2.58
N GLU A 28 -6.54 17.46 2.77
CA GLU A 28 -5.78 18.24 1.78
C GLU A 28 -4.35 17.71 1.61
N SER A 29 -3.79 17.12 2.67
CA SER A 29 -2.50 16.43 2.60
C SER A 29 -2.60 15.12 1.82
N LEU A 30 -3.68 14.34 2.00
CA LEU A 30 -3.93 13.12 1.25
C LEU A 30 -4.14 13.44 -0.24
N GLU A 31 -4.93 14.46 -0.56
CA GLU A 31 -5.16 14.92 -1.94
C GLU A 31 -3.84 15.23 -2.65
N ARG A 32 -2.94 15.96 -1.98
CA ARG A 32 -1.62 16.28 -2.53
C ARG A 32 -0.72 15.06 -2.70
N VAL A 33 -0.86 14.03 -1.85
CA VAL A 33 -0.13 12.78 -2.04
C VAL A 33 -0.63 12.05 -3.28
N PHE A 34 -1.95 11.89 -3.41
CA PHE A 34 -2.54 11.14 -4.53
C PHE A 34 -2.42 11.87 -5.86
N SER A 35 -2.37 13.21 -5.88
CA SER A 35 -2.18 14.00 -7.11
C SER A 35 -0.80 13.83 -7.74
N GLU A 36 0.19 13.43 -6.96
CA GLU A 36 1.58 13.25 -7.42
C GLU A 36 1.87 11.78 -7.80
N LEU A 37 0.91 10.86 -7.62
CA LEU A 37 1.07 9.47 -7.99
C LEU A 37 0.83 9.27 -9.51
N PRO A 38 1.55 8.32 -10.15
CA PRO A 38 1.22 7.88 -11.49
C PRO A 38 -0.12 7.14 -11.51
N GLU A 39 -0.74 6.98 -12.69
CA GLU A 39 -2.03 6.28 -12.86
C GLU A 39 -1.99 4.83 -12.31
N GLU A 40 -0.84 4.15 -12.45
CA GLU A 40 -0.63 2.80 -11.93
C GLU A 40 0.54 2.77 -10.94
N PRO A 41 0.32 3.11 -9.66
CA PRO A 41 1.39 3.21 -8.67
C PRO A 41 1.96 1.85 -8.24
N GLY A 42 1.31 0.73 -8.58
CA GLY A 42 1.73 -0.61 -8.15
C GLY A 42 1.62 -0.83 -6.63
N LEU A 43 0.83 -0.01 -5.94
CA LEU A 43 0.65 0.02 -4.49
C LEU A 43 -0.84 -0.11 -4.15
N ALA A 44 -1.14 -0.75 -3.02
CA ALA A 44 -2.46 -0.70 -2.40
C ALA A 44 -2.41 0.20 -1.17
N PHE A 45 -3.35 1.14 -1.05
CA PHE A 45 -3.41 2.09 0.06
C PHE A 45 -4.57 1.78 1.01
N VAL A 46 -4.32 1.83 2.33
CA VAL A 46 -5.33 1.77 3.39
C VAL A 46 -5.29 3.10 4.13
N ILE A 47 -6.40 3.83 4.14
CA ILE A 47 -6.48 5.16 4.74
C ILE A 47 -7.41 5.12 5.95
N VAL A 48 -6.92 5.59 7.09
CA VAL A 48 -7.73 5.82 8.31
C VAL A 48 -7.75 7.32 8.58
N GLN A 49 -8.87 7.95 8.23
CA GLN A 49 -9.10 9.38 8.47
C GLN A 49 -10.06 9.53 9.64
N HIS A 50 -9.64 10.27 10.68
CA HIS A 50 -10.53 10.68 11.75
C HIS A 50 -11.38 11.85 11.24
N LEU A 51 -12.67 11.59 10.96
CA LEU A 51 -13.68 12.60 10.63
C LEU A 51 -14.64 12.77 11.80
N SER A 52 -15.17 13.97 11.96
CA SER A 52 -16.39 14.16 12.74
C SER A 52 -17.52 13.35 12.09
N PRO A 53 -18.40 12.69 12.87
CA PRO A 53 -19.54 11.93 12.33
C PRO A 53 -20.51 12.78 11.51
#